data_AF-A0A3D0RM56-F1
#
_entry.id   AF-A0A3D0RM56-F1
#
_cell.length_a   1.000
_cell.length_b   1.000
_cell.length_c   1.000
_cell.angle_alpha   90.00
_cell.angle_beta   90.00
_cell.angle_gamma   90.00
#
_symmetry.space_group_name_H-M   'P 1'
#
loop_
_entity.id
_entity.type
_entity.pdbx_description
1 polymer ?
#
loop_
_entity_poly.entity_id
_entity_poly.type
_entity_poly.pdbx_seq_one_letter_code
_entity_poly.pdbx_strand_id
1 'polypeptide(L)'
;MDDGKTWSEPINITSQVKDPSWHLLLQGPGRGITMQDGTLVFPIQFIDSTRIPNAGIMYSKDSGQTWKIHNHARTNTTEAQVAEVEPGVLMLNMRDNRGGSRAVSITKDLGKTWTEHPSNRS
;
A
#
# COMPACT_ATOMS: atom_id res chain seq x y z
N MET A 1 19.28 6.38 11.42
CA MET A 1 19.77 6.84 12.76
C MET A 1 20.82 7.94 12.63
N ASP A 2 21.04 8.48 11.43
CA ASP A 2 22.17 9.33 11.05
C ASP A 2 21.83 10.15 9.79
N ASP A 3 20.54 10.46 9.63
CA ASP A 3 19.99 11.26 8.54
C ASP A 3 20.28 10.71 7.12
N GLY A 4 20.29 9.38 6.96
CA GLY A 4 20.39 8.71 5.66
C GLY A 4 21.82 8.55 5.12
N LYS A 5 22.85 8.76 5.95
CA LYS A 5 24.26 8.61 5.57
C LYS A 5 24.70 7.14 5.46
N THR A 6 24.19 6.29 6.34
CA THR A 6 24.45 4.85 6.34
C THR A 6 23.14 4.06 6.32
N TRP A 7 23.23 2.80 5.90
CA TRP A 7 22.11 1.89 5.78
C TRP A 7 22.39 0.65 6.61
N SER A 8 21.36 0.08 7.21
CA SER A 8 21.48 -1.21 7.87
C SER A 8 21.64 -2.33 6.85
N GLU A 9 22.03 -3.51 7.32
CA GLU A 9 21.79 -4.73 6.56
C GLU A 9 20.29 -4.92 6.25
N PRO A 10 19.94 -5.66 5.18
CA PRO A 10 18.56 -5.91 4.82
C PRO A 10 17.79 -6.67 5.90
N ILE A 11 16.58 -6.22 6.20
CA ILE A 11 15.63 -6.94 7.06
C ILE A 11 14.57 -7.57 6.15
N ASN A 12 14.49 -8.89 6.13
CA ASN A 12 13.51 -9.60 5.31
C ASN A 12 12.16 -9.71 6.05
N ILE A 13 11.16 -8.98 5.56
CA ILE A 13 9.81 -8.96 6.14
C ILE A 13 8.80 -9.87 5.39
N THR A 14 9.25 -10.67 4.42
CA THR A 14 8.35 -11.43 3.52
C THR A 14 7.38 -12.31 4.29
N SER A 15 7.84 -13.02 5.32
CA SER A 15 7.00 -13.91 6.13
C SER A 15 5.95 -13.20 6.98
N GLN A 16 6.11 -11.89 7.22
CA GLN A 16 5.14 -11.11 8.00
C GLN A 16 3.90 -10.75 7.18
N VAL A 17 4.06 -10.54 5.87
CA VAL A 17 3.05 -9.87 5.04
C VAL A 17 2.65 -10.61 3.77
N LYS A 18 3.48 -11.53 3.27
CA LYS A 18 3.22 -12.21 1.99
C LYS A 18 2.36 -13.44 2.19
N ASP A 19 1.21 -13.48 1.53
CA ASP A 19 0.46 -14.72 1.35
C ASP A 19 1.28 -15.72 0.50
N PRO A 20 1.45 -16.98 0.93
CA PRO A 20 2.19 -17.99 0.17
C PRO A 20 1.66 -18.22 -1.25
N SER A 21 0.36 -18.02 -1.48
CA SER A 21 -0.30 -18.22 -2.77
C SER A 21 -0.02 -17.09 -3.77
N TRP A 22 0.42 -15.91 -3.32
CA TRP A 22 0.75 -14.80 -4.21
C TRP A 22 2.01 -15.09 -5.01
N HIS A 23 1.98 -14.82 -6.32
CA HIS A 23 3.13 -15.00 -7.20
C HIS A 23 4.22 -13.96 -6.96
N LEU A 24 3.83 -12.74 -6.57
CA LEU A 24 4.76 -11.64 -6.33
C LEU A 24 4.14 -10.67 -5.33
N LEU A 25 4.95 -10.14 -4.41
CA LEU A 25 4.62 -9.01 -3.54
C LEU A 25 5.78 -8.03 -3.59
N LEU A 26 5.48 -6.76 -3.83
CA LEU A 26 6.47 -5.68 -3.82
C LEU A 26 5.82 -4.36 -3.38
N GLN A 27 6.65 -3.39 -3.05
CA GLN A 27 6.21 -2.02 -2.79
C GLN A 27 5.65 -1.34 -4.05
N GLY A 28 4.75 -0.39 -3.85
CA GLY A 28 4.48 0.66 -4.83
C GLY A 28 5.69 1.60 -4.87
N PRO A 29 6.36 1.77 -6.02
CA PRO A 29 7.56 2.60 -6.10
C PRO A 29 7.27 4.07 -5.80
N GLY A 30 8.25 4.78 -5.25
CA GLY A 30 8.14 6.18 -4.85
C GLY A 30 8.45 6.35 -3.38
N ARG A 31 7.43 6.67 -2.57
CA ARG A 31 7.57 6.94 -1.13
C ARG A 31 6.43 6.35 -0.31
N GLY A 32 6.65 6.25 0.99
CA GLY A 32 5.61 6.06 2.00
C GLY A 32 5.30 7.35 2.75
N ILE A 33 4.51 7.22 3.81
CA ILE A 33 4.14 8.31 4.73
C ILE A 33 4.22 7.85 6.18
N THR A 34 4.29 8.83 7.08
CA THR A 34 3.91 8.66 8.49
C THR A 34 2.57 9.35 8.67
N MET A 35 1.56 8.63 9.12
CA MET A 35 0.25 9.20 9.48
C MET A 35 0.36 10.10 10.71
N GLN A 36 -0.64 10.93 10.95
CA GLN A 36 -0.68 11.82 12.11
C GLN A 36 -0.59 11.08 13.45
N ASP A 37 -1.08 9.84 13.53
CA ASP A 37 -1.00 8.99 14.72
C ASP A 37 0.35 8.25 14.87
N GLY A 38 1.30 8.46 13.95
CA GLY A 38 2.60 7.80 13.92
C GLY A 38 2.66 6.50 13.12
N THR A 39 1.53 6.00 12.58
CA THR A 39 1.51 4.80 11.75
C THR A 39 2.33 5.01 10.47
N LEU A 40 3.29 4.11 10.21
CA LEU A 40 4.04 4.12 8.94
C LEU A 40 3.24 3.38 7.88
N VAL A 41 3.15 3.93 6.67
CA VAL A 41 2.39 3.33 5.57
C VAL A 41 3.19 3.35 4.28
N PHE A 42 3.30 2.21 3.63
CA PHE A 42 3.79 2.08 2.26
C PHE A 42 2.68 1.55 1.35
N PRO A 43 2.51 2.09 0.13
CA PRO A 43 1.70 1.44 -0.88
C PRO A 43 2.39 0.12 -1.29
N ILE A 44 1.59 -0.89 -1.61
CA ILE A 44 2.06 -2.20 -2.06
C ILE A 44 1.25 -2.66 -3.26
N GLN A 45 1.77 -3.68 -3.93
CA GLN A 45 1.05 -4.42 -4.93
C GLN A 45 1.43 -5.91 -4.85
N PHE A 46 0.47 -6.77 -5.13
CA PHE A 46 0.71 -8.21 -5.23
C PHE A 46 0.02 -8.79 -6.46
N ILE A 47 0.65 -9.82 -7.04
CA ILE A 47 0.04 -10.68 -8.04
C ILE A 47 -0.54 -11.87 -7.30
N ASP A 48 -1.87 -11.99 -7.27
CA ASP A 48 -2.55 -13.07 -6.55
C ASP A 48 -2.43 -14.43 -7.26
N SER A 49 -3.02 -15.47 -6.66
CA SER A 49 -3.02 -16.84 -7.19
C SER A 49 -3.72 -17.00 -8.56
N THR A 50 -4.52 -16.01 -8.97
CA THR A 50 -5.18 -15.94 -10.28
C THR A 50 -4.39 -15.12 -11.30
N ARG A 51 -3.17 -14.68 -10.93
CA ARG A 51 -2.28 -13.82 -11.74
C ARG A 51 -2.83 -12.43 -12.00
N ILE A 52 -3.75 -11.96 -11.17
CA ILE A 52 -4.27 -10.58 -11.24
C ILE A 52 -3.46 -9.71 -10.27
N PRO A 53 -2.91 -8.56 -10.72
CA PRO A 53 -2.24 -7.62 -9.84
C PRO A 53 -3.26 -6.78 -9.08
N ASN A 54 -3.01 -6.53 -7.79
CA ASN A 54 -3.88 -5.75 -6.93
C ASN A 54 -3.07 -4.78 -6.08
N ALA A 55 -3.42 -3.50 -6.11
CA ALA A 55 -2.81 -2.48 -5.25
C ALA A 55 -3.47 -2.43 -3.87
N GLY A 56 -2.69 -2.11 -2.85
CA GLY A 56 -3.13 -1.92 -1.47
C GLY A 56 -2.11 -1.13 -0.66
N ILE A 57 -2.16 -1.27 0.66
CA ILE A 57 -1.18 -0.69 1.57
C ILE A 57 -0.63 -1.76 2.53
N MET A 58 0.61 -1.58 2.94
CA MET A 58 1.14 -2.19 4.17
C MET A 58 1.37 -1.11 5.21
N TYR A 59 1.24 -1.45 6.49
CA TYR A 59 1.46 -0.50 7.57
C TYR A 59 2.17 -1.12 8.77
N SER A 60 2.80 -0.25 9.57
CA SER A 60 3.43 -0.58 10.86
C SER A 60 3.02 0.43 11.92
N LYS A 61 2.73 -0.07 13.13
CA LYS A 61 2.36 0.73 14.31
C LYS A 61 3.42 0.74 15.41
N ASP A 62 4.55 0.07 15.18
CA ASP A 62 5.63 -0.15 16.14
C ASP A 62 6.98 0.32 15.58
N SER A 63 6.94 1.43 14.81
CA SER A 63 8.10 2.06 14.19
C SER A 63 8.86 1.15 13.22
N GLY A 64 8.14 0.30 12.48
CA GLY A 64 8.69 -0.52 11.41
C GLY A 64 9.19 -1.90 11.82
N GLN A 65 8.94 -2.33 13.07
CA GLN A 65 9.35 -3.65 13.57
C GLN A 65 8.46 -4.76 12.99
N THR A 66 7.14 -4.55 13.00
CA THR A 66 6.17 -5.46 12.38
C THR A 66 5.30 -4.76 11.36
N TRP A 67 4.96 -5.48 10.30
CA TRP A 67 4.16 -4.98 9.18
C TRP A 67 2.91 -5.83 8.97
N LYS A 68 1.85 -5.19 8.48
CA LYS A 68 0.57 -5.85 8.17
C LYS A 68 0.02 -5.37 6.83
N ILE A 69 -0.61 -6.29 6.11
CA ILE A 69 -1.45 -6.01 4.94
C ILE A 69 -2.86 -6.52 5.27
N HIS A 70 -3.88 -5.75 4.90
CA HIS A 70 -5.27 -6.20 4.95
C HIS A 70 -5.74 -6.58 3.55
N ASN A 71 -6.71 -5.86 2.98
CA ASN A 71 -7.28 -6.16 1.67
C ASN A 71 -6.76 -5.20 0.60
N HIS A 72 -6.78 -5.65 -0.66
CA HIS A 72 -6.50 -4.78 -1.80
C HIS A 72 -7.61 -3.75 -1.99
N ALA A 73 -7.26 -2.59 -2.56
CA ALA A 73 -8.20 -1.51 -2.82
C ALA A 73 -9.02 -1.73 -4.09
N ARG A 74 -8.39 -2.30 -5.13
CA ARG A 74 -9.02 -2.56 -6.43
C ARG A 74 -8.29 -3.65 -7.21
N THR A 75 -9.04 -4.49 -7.91
CA THR A 75 -8.45 -5.51 -8.78
C THR A 75 -7.85 -4.95 -10.06
N ASN A 76 -6.86 -5.64 -10.61
CA ASN A 76 -6.16 -5.29 -11.84
C ASN A 76 -5.53 -3.88 -11.79
N THR A 77 -4.90 -3.57 -10.66
CA THR A 77 -4.13 -2.34 -10.40
C THR A 77 -2.72 -2.69 -9.92
N THR A 78 -1.76 -1.81 -10.16
CA THR A 78 -0.32 -2.07 -9.91
C THR A 78 0.29 -1.00 -9.01
N GLU A 79 1.12 -0.12 -9.56
CA GLU A 79 1.82 0.93 -8.82
C GLU A 79 0.84 1.94 -8.24
N ALA A 80 0.94 2.21 -6.94
CA ALA A 80 0.10 3.18 -6.26
C ALA A 80 0.91 4.09 -5.34
N GLN A 81 0.32 5.22 -4.97
CA GLN A 81 0.82 6.11 -3.92
C GLN A 81 -0.30 6.40 -2.94
N VAL A 82 0.08 6.60 -1.67
CA VAL A 82 -0.84 6.82 -0.55
C VAL A 82 -0.59 8.17 0.09
N ALA A 83 -1.66 8.85 0.47
CA ALA A 83 -1.63 10.08 1.27
C ALA A 83 -2.72 10.04 2.34
N GLU A 84 -2.47 10.64 3.49
CA GLU A 84 -3.49 10.91 4.49
C GLU A 84 -4.16 12.25 4.16
N VAL A 85 -5.40 12.21 3.67
CA VAL A 85 -6.11 13.40 3.17
C VAL A 85 -6.92 14.11 4.25
N GLU A 86 -7.30 13.38 5.29
CA GLU A 86 -7.88 13.84 6.54
C GLU A 86 -7.32 12.93 7.66
N PRO A 87 -7.28 13.35 8.93
CA PRO A 87 -6.81 12.50 10.03
C PRO A 87 -7.47 11.11 10.03
N GLY A 88 -6.67 10.05 9.87
CA GLY A 88 -7.12 8.67 9.80
C GLY A 88 -7.73 8.23 8.46
N VAL A 89 -7.78 9.09 7.44
CA VAL A 89 -8.33 8.80 6.11
C VAL A 89 -7.20 8.70 5.08
N LEU A 90 -6.89 7.48 4.66
CA LEU A 90 -5.89 7.22 3.63
C LEU A 90 -6.54 7.16 2.25
N MET A 91 -6.02 7.96 1.33
CA MET A 91 -6.33 7.88 -0.10
C MET A 91 -5.23 7.09 -0.82
N LEU A 92 -5.62 6.08 -1.59
CA LEU A 92 -4.73 5.33 -2.47
C LEU A 92 -5.06 5.68 -3.93
N ASN A 93 -4.09 6.26 -4.62
CA ASN A 93 -4.18 6.62 -6.04
C ASN A 93 -3.36 5.61 -6.86
N MET A 94 -4.03 4.86 -7.73
CA MET A 94 -3.53 3.62 -8.31
C MET A 94 -3.38 3.71 -9.84
N ARG A 95 -2.30 3.10 -10.35
CA ARG A 95 -2.14 2.76 -11.77
C ARG A 95 -3.13 1.64 -12.09
N ASP A 96 -4.05 1.90 -13.01
CA ASP A 96 -5.08 0.96 -13.42
C ASP A 96 -4.76 0.40 -14.81
N ASN A 97 -4.63 -0.93 -14.91
CA ASN A 97 -4.33 -1.61 -16.19
C ASN A 97 -5.45 -1.47 -17.22
N ARG A 98 -6.65 -1.03 -16.80
CA ARG A 98 -7.75 -0.70 -17.73
C ARG A 98 -7.45 0.53 -18.59
N GLY A 99 -6.43 1.32 -18.25
CA GLY A 99 -6.01 2.49 -19.02
C GLY A 99 -6.99 3.67 -18.94
N GLY A 100 -6.58 4.78 -19.54
CA GLY A 100 -7.35 6.04 -19.64
C GLY A 100 -7.23 6.96 -18.42
N SER A 101 -7.31 6.41 -17.20
CA SER A 101 -7.37 7.20 -15.97
C SER A 101 -6.82 6.45 -14.76
N ARG A 102 -6.49 7.21 -13.70
CA ARG A 102 -6.10 6.65 -12.39
C ARG A 102 -7.34 6.10 -11.69
N ALA A 103 -7.16 5.03 -10.91
CA ALA A 103 -8.16 4.61 -9.94
C ALA A 103 -7.89 5.27 -8.58
N VAL A 104 -8.93 5.66 -7.85
CA VAL A 104 -8.79 6.34 -6.56
C VAL A 104 -9.78 5.76 -5.56
N SER A 105 -9.26 5.26 -4.44
CA SER A 105 -10.05 4.74 -3.33
C SER A 105 -9.56 5.33 -2.01
N ILE A 106 -10.43 5.33 -1.00
CA ILE A 106 -10.10 5.73 0.37
C ILE A 106 -10.36 4.59 1.36
N THR A 107 -9.64 4.59 2.47
CA THR A 107 -9.86 3.70 3.61
C THR A 107 -9.74 4.47 4.93
N LYS A 108 -10.53 4.06 5.93
CA LYS A 108 -10.50 4.58 7.31
C LYS A 108 -10.04 3.54 8.33
N ASP A 109 -9.67 2.35 7.86
CA ASP A 109 -9.38 1.18 8.68
C ASP A 109 -8.11 0.43 8.23
N LEU A 110 -7.16 1.19 7.66
CA LEU A 110 -5.88 0.71 7.16
C LEU A 110 -6.03 -0.40 6.11
N GLY A 111 -7.05 -0.29 5.26
CA GLY A 111 -7.27 -1.15 4.11
C GLY A 111 -8.03 -2.43 4.41
N LYS A 112 -8.76 -2.53 5.53
CA LYS A 112 -9.72 -3.63 5.71
C LYS A 112 -10.91 -3.42 4.78
N THR A 113 -11.40 -2.19 4.67
CA THR A 113 -12.44 -1.79 3.73
C THR A 113 -11.99 -0.59 2.91
N TRP A 114 -12.49 -0.53 1.68
CA TRP A 114 -12.18 0.52 0.72
C TRP A 114 -13.47 1.08 0.12
N THR A 115 -13.50 2.39 -0.08
CA THR A 115 -14.59 3.10 -0.76
C THR A 115 -14.01 3.81 -1.98
N GLU A 116 -14.66 3.71 -3.14
CA GLU A 116 -14.26 4.47 -4.31
C GLU A 116 -14.42 5.98 -4.06
N HIS A 117 -13.42 6.78 -4.43
CA HIS A 117 -13.48 8.23 -4.31
C HIS A 117 -14.24 8.82 -5.51
N PRO A 118 -14.96 9.95 -5.38
CA PRO A 118 -15.69 10.56 -6.51
C PRO A 118 -14.84 10.90 -7.75
N SER A 119 -13.52 11.05 -7.60
CA SER A 119 -12.58 11.24 -8.72
C SER A 119 -12.06 9.94 -9.35
N ASN A 120 -12.60 8.77 -8.95
CA ASN A 120 -12.21 7.49 -9.51
C ASN A 120 -12.62 7.40 -10.97
N ARG A 121 -11.64 7.30 -11.88
CA ARG A 121 -11.87 7.20 -13.34
C ARG A 121 -12.77 8.30 -13.93
N SER A 122 -12.70 9.53 -13.39
CA SER A 122 -13.26 10.73 -14.02
C SER A 122 -12.46 11.19 -15.24
#